data_AF-A0A172Q2G5-F1
#
_entry.id   AF-A0A172Q2G5-F1
#
_cell.length_a   1.000
_cell.length_b   1.000
_cell.length_c   1.000
_cell.angle_alpha   90.00
_cell.angle_beta   90.00
_cell.angle_gamma   90.00
#
_symmetry.space_group_name_H-M   'P 1'
#
loop_
_entity.id
_entity.type
_entity.pdbx_description
1 polymer ?
#
loop_
_entity_poly.entity_id
_entity_poly.type
_entity_poly.pdbx_seq_one_letter_code
_entity_poly.pdbx_strand_id
1 'polypeptide(L)'
;MGSPDTNQKKGGFFAAMTSGLSMFGNAMHRSINGMLGYEGLEVINPEGGKEDAEEEAQRGRWKQEERDSYWRMMQKYIGMDVTSMVTLPVLIFEPMTMLQKMAELMEYSHILDQADKCEDPYMRMVYASSWAVSVYFAYQRTWKPFNPILGETYEMVNHDGITFISEQVSHHPPMSAGHAENEHFTYDVTSKLRTKFLGNSLDVYPVGRTRVTLKRDGVVLDLVPPPTKVNNLIFGRTWIDSPGEMTLTNLTTGDKVVLYFQPCGWVGAGRYEVDGYVYNAKEEPKILMTGKWSETMSYQPCDLEGEPLPGTELKEVWRVATAPPNDKFQFTYFAHKLNSFDTAPQKLLPSDSRLRPDRWALEKGDLSKAGAAKSSLEERQRAEKRNREAKGDQFNPKWFDQTDEVVPTPWGDLELYRYNGKYTEHRNSIDTSDAVDTGDVQSIEFCPWQYANLSE
;
A
#
# COMPACT_ATOMS: atom_id res chain seq x y z
N MET A 1 11.33 44.20 41.84
CA MET A 1 10.05 43.92 41.18
C MET A 1 10.38 43.61 39.73
N GLY A 2 10.08 42.38 39.30
CA GLY A 2 10.53 41.84 38.02
C GLY A 2 9.72 42.36 36.84
N SER A 3 10.38 42.46 35.70
CA SER A 3 9.76 42.54 34.38
C SER A 3 9.97 41.18 33.71
N PRO A 4 8.93 40.51 33.18
CA PRO A 4 9.10 39.23 32.53
C PRO A 4 9.57 39.42 31.09
N ASP A 5 10.64 38.70 30.74
CA ASP A 5 11.10 38.47 29.38
C ASP A 5 10.00 37.76 28.56
N THR A 6 9.54 38.41 27.50
CA THR A 6 8.74 37.78 26.47
C THR A 6 9.65 36.96 25.56
N ASN A 7 9.76 35.68 25.87
CA ASN A 7 10.26 34.64 24.95
C ASN A 7 9.31 34.53 23.74
N GLN A 8 9.69 35.15 22.62
CA GLN A 8 9.11 34.84 21.32
C GLN A 8 9.59 33.45 20.89
N LYS A 9 8.74 32.44 21.07
CA LYS A 9 8.89 31.15 20.40
C LYS A 9 8.69 31.35 18.90
N LYS A 10 9.78 31.28 18.14
CA LYS A 10 9.77 31.17 16.67
C LYS A 10 9.12 29.84 16.28
N GLY A 11 7.92 29.91 15.71
CA GLY A 11 7.24 28.77 15.13
C GLY A 11 7.60 28.64 13.66
N GLY A 12 8.37 27.60 13.31
CA GLY A 12 8.45 27.13 11.92
C GLY A 12 7.09 26.58 11.47
N PHE A 13 6.91 26.39 10.17
CA PHE A 13 5.65 25.99 9.51
C PHE A 13 4.85 24.87 10.23
N PHE A 14 5.52 23.94 10.91
CA PHE A 14 4.88 22.90 11.74
C PHE A 14 4.28 23.40 13.07
N ALA A 15 4.78 24.46 13.69
CA ALA A 15 4.14 25.11 14.83
C ALA A 15 2.81 25.77 14.43
N ALA A 16 2.72 26.26 13.19
CA ALA A 16 1.47 26.78 12.63
C ALA A 16 0.48 25.65 12.31
N MET A 17 0.94 24.48 11.87
CA MET A 17 0.08 23.30 11.70
C MET A 17 -0.33 22.63 13.02
N THR A 18 0.55 22.56 14.02
CA THR A 18 0.25 22.03 15.36
C THR A 18 -0.60 22.97 16.20
N SER A 19 -0.50 24.29 16.00
CA SER A 19 -1.47 25.24 16.55
C SER A 19 -2.77 25.28 15.74
N GLY A 20 -2.72 25.03 14.43
CA GLY A 20 -3.89 24.79 13.56
C GLY A 20 -4.66 23.52 13.91
N LEU A 21 -4.00 22.50 14.45
CA LEU A 21 -4.62 21.25 14.92
C LEU A 21 -5.62 21.45 16.08
N SER A 22 -5.59 22.61 16.76
CA SER A 22 -6.60 22.98 17.77
C SER A 22 -7.77 23.83 17.24
N MET A 23 -7.74 24.24 15.96
CA MET A 23 -8.68 25.23 15.40
C MET A 23 -9.35 24.83 14.07
N PHE A 24 -9.13 23.64 13.54
CA PHE A 24 -9.95 23.09 12.45
C PHE A 24 -10.98 22.10 13.00
N GLY A 25 -12.07 22.69 13.49
CA GLY A 25 -13.28 21.97 13.84
C GLY A 25 -13.96 21.37 12.60
N ASN A 26 -14.51 20.17 12.81
CA ASN A 26 -15.67 19.59 12.13
C ASN A 26 -15.84 20.00 10.66
N ALA A 27 -15.35 19.15 9.74
CA ALA A 27 -16.12 18.94 8.53
C ALA A 27 -17.56 18.63 8.99
N MET A 28 -18.56 19.40 8.55
CA MET A 28 -19.95 19.07 8.84
C MET A 28 -20.24 17.73 8.16
N HIS A 29 -20.09 16.65 8.93
CA HIS A 29 -20.50 15.30 8.55
C HIS A 29 -22.01 15.37 8.26
N ARG A 30 -22.38 15.26 6.99
CA ARG A 30 -23.78 15.09 6.64
C ARG A 30 -24.13 13.62 6.87
N SER A 31 -24.81 13.36 7.98
CA SER A 31 -25.42 12.07 8.27
C SER A 31 -26.65 11.89 7.38
N ILE A 32 -26.87 10.67 6.88
CA ILE A 32 -28.16 10.33 6.28
C ILE A 32 -29.19 10.24 7.41
N ASN A 33 -29.91 11.33 7.66
CA ASN A 33 -31.04 11.35 8.59
C ASN A 33 -32.33 11.26 7.78
N GLY A 34 -33.03 10.11 7.84
CA GLY A 34 -34.36 9.95 7.21
C GLY A 34 -34.49 8.82 6.18
N MET A 35 -33.40 8.18 5.78
CA MET A 35 -33.44 7.02 4.89
C MET A 35 -33.66 5.73 5.69
N LEU A 36 -34.83 5.09 5.48
CA LEU A 36 -35.22 3.74 5.91
C LEU A 36 -34.16 2.94 6.72
N GLY A 37 -34.02 3.25 8.02
CA GLY A 37 -33.26 2.42 8.97
C GLY A 37 -31.73 2.60 9.03
N TYR A 38 -31.16 3.67 8.46
CA TYR A 38 -29.70 3.92 8.42
C TYR A 38 -29.24 5.14 9.24
N GLU A 39 -29.90 5.42 10.36
CA GLU A 39 -29.61 6.59 11.20
C GLU A 39 -28.15 6.61 11.70
N GLY A 40 -27.48 7.76 11.54
CA GLY A 40 -26.12 7.99 12.06
C GLY A 40 -24.98 7.54 11.14
N LEU A 41 -25.27 7.09 9.91
CA LEU A 41 -24.24 6.79 8.92
C LEU A 41 -23.79 8.04 8.17
N GLU A 42 -22.47 8.26 8.19
CA GLU A 42 -21.82 9.34 7.46
C GLU A 42 -21.60 8.97 5.98
N VAL A 43 -22.02 9.86 5.08
CA VAL A 43 -21.68 9.81 3.65
C VAL A 43 -21.02 11.11 3.26
N ILE A 44 -19.82 11.01 2.68
CA ILE A 44 -19.00 12.18 2.34
C ILE A 44 -18.87 12.27 0.83
N ASN A 45 -19.25 13.41 0.23
CA ASN A 45 -18.89 13.72 -1.15
C ASN A 45 -17.47 14.34 -1.17
N PRO A 46 -16.46 13.62 -1.71
CA PRO A 46 -15.07 14.09 -1.67
C PRO A 46 -14.76 15.19 -2.71
N GLU A 47 -15.72 15.57 -3.55
CA GLU A 47 -15.62 16.67 -4.54
C GLU A 47 -16.29 17.95 -4.04
N GLY A 48 -16.91 17.92 -2.86
CA GLY A 48 -17.46 19.12 -2.24
C GLY A 48 -18.75 19.67 -2.83
N GLY A 49 -19.52 18.83 -3.54
CA GLY A 49 -20.82 19.22 -4.09
C GLY A 49 -21.81 19.69 -3.02
N LYS A 50 -22.76 20.56 -3.42
CA LYS A 50 -23.96 20.88 -2.62
C LYS A 50 -24.95 19.71 -2.52
N GLU A 51 -24.69 18.65 -3.28
CA GLU A 51 -25.49 17.44 -3.36
C GLU A 51 -25.90 16.97 -1.98
N ASP A 52 -27.16 16.53 -1.90
CA ASP A 52 -27.67 15.96 -0.66
C ASP A 52 -26.88 14.68 -0.34
N ALA A 53 -26.60 14.45 0.95
CA ALA A 53 -25.97 13.21 1.39
C ALA A 53 -26.81 11.99 0.96
N GLU A 54 -28.13 12.18 0.83
CA GLU A 54 -29.06 11.18 0.29
C GLU A 54 -28.79 10.85 -1.18
N GLU A 55 -28.51 11.85 -2.01
CA GLU A 55 -28.20 11.64 -3.43
C GLU A 55 -26.85 10.94 -3.58
N GLU A 56 -25.83 11.39 -2.84
CA GLU A 56 -24.51 10.75 -2.87
C GLU A 56 -24.61 9.30 -2.40
N ALA A 57 -25.40 9.00 -1.37
CA ALA A 57 -25.59 7.64 -0.84
C ALA A 57 -26.01 6.60 -1.89
N GLN A 58 -26.71 7.03 -2.95
CA GLN A 58 -27.15 6.17 -4.06
C GLN A 58 -26.12 5.97 -5.16
N ARG A 59 -25.00 6.72 -5.16
CA ARG A 59 -23.97 6.67 -6.21
C ARG A 59 -22.93 5.58 -6.04
N GLY A 60 -23.11 4.72 -5.03
CA GLY A 60 -22.22 3.59 -4.76
C GLY A 60 -22.33 2.46 -5.79
N ARG A 61 -21.39 1.50 -5.72
CA ARG A 61 -21.34 0.33 -6.62
C ARG A 61 -22.38 -0.76 -6.32
N TRP A 62 -23.07 -0.67 -5.19
CA TRP A 62 -24.01 -1.68 -4.71
C TRP A 62 -25.41 -1.43 -5.25
N LYS A 63 -26.09 -2.48 -5.72
CA LYS A 63 -27.54 -2.41 -5.94
C LYS A 63 -28.24 -2.26 -4.60
N GLN A 64 -29.39 -1.60 -4.55
CA GLN A 64 -30.10 -1.31 -3.31
C GLN A 64 -30.32 -2.55 -2.43
N GLU A 65 -30.84 -3.64 -2.99
CA GLU A 65 -31.10 -4.88 -2.25
C GLU A 65 -29.80 -5.52 -1.71
N GLU A 66 -28.74 -5.51 -2.51
CA GLU A 66 -27.42 -6.03 -2.12
C GLU A 66 -26.78 -5.17 -1.03
N ARG A 67 -26.91 -3.84 -1.14
CA ARG A 67 -26.44 -2.86 -0.15
C ARG A 67 -27.09 -3.08 1.20
N ASP A 68 -28.42 -3.19 1.22
CA ASP A 68 -29.20 -3.36 2.44
C ASP A 68 -28.87 -4.69 3.13
N SER A 69 -28.74 -5.76 2.34
CA SER A 69 -28.29 -7.08 2.83
C SER A 69 -26.87 -7.03 3.40
N TYR A 70 -25.95 -6.40 2.67
CA TYR A 70 -24.56 -6.28 3.08
C TYR A 70 -24.39 -5.43 4.33
N TRP A 71 -25.12 -4.31 4.46
CA TRP A 71 -25.16 -3.51 5.68
C TRP A 71 -25.62 -4.32 6.89
N ARG A 72 -26.73 -5.07 6.76
CA ARG A 72 -27.24 -5.92 7.85
C ARG A 72 -26.20 -6.95 8.32
N MET A 73 -25.40 -7.48 7.40
CA MET A 73 -24.30 -8.38 7.70
C MET A 73 -23.14 -7.66 8.40
N MET A 74 -22.80 -6.45 7.96
CA MET A 74 -21.60 -5.73 8.39
C MET A 74 -21.77 -4.94 9.70
N GLN A 75 -22.96 -4.41 9.98
CA GLN A 75 -23.20 -3.51 11.12
C GLN A 75 -22.80 -4.10 12.49
N LYS A 76 -22.86 -5.43 12.65
CA LYS A 76 -22.44 -6.12 13.88
C LYS A 76 -20.92 -6.10 14.12
N TYR A 77 -20.12 -5.74 13.10
CA TYR A 77 -18.67 -5.68 13.18
C TYR A 77 -18.14 -4.26 13.42
N ILE A 78 -19.01 -3.27 13.69
CA ILE A 78 -18.58 -1.90 13.97
C ILE A 78 -17.65 -1.92 15.20
N GLY A 79 -16.49 -1.28 15.06
CA GLY A 79 -15.43 -1.23 16.04
C GLY A 79 -14.43 -2.40 15.96
N MET A 80 -14.68 -3.43 15.14
CA MET A 80 -13.86 -4.63 15.07
C MET A 80 -12.82 -4.57 13.92
N ASP A 81 -11.79 -5.41 14.04
CA ASP A 81 -10.90 -5.74 12.92
C ASP A 81 -11.57 -6.78 12.02
N VAL A 82 -11.89 -6.39 10.79
CA VAL A 82 -12.69 -7.21 9.86
C VAL A 82 -11.84 -8.03 8.88
N THR A 83 -10.51 -7.90 8.93
CA THR A 83 -9.58 -8.46 7.92
C THR A 83 -9.74 -9.97 7.73
N SER A 84 -10.06 -10.69 8.81
CA SER A 84 -10.19 -12.16 8.81
C SER A 84 -11.60 -12.67 9.20
N MET A 85 -12.57 -11.78 9.39
CA MET A 85 -13.89 -12.14 9.95
C MET A 85 -15.00 -12.26 8.92
N VAL A 86 -14.82 -11.67 7.73
CA VAL A 86 -15.89 -11.55 6.73
C VAL A 86 -15.39 -12.00 5.36
N THR A 87 -16.13 -12.93 4.75
CA THR A 87 -15.96 -13.23 3.32
C THR A 87 -16.61 -12.13 2.49
N LEU A 88 -15.78 -11.40 1.74
CA LEU A 88 -16.24 -10.28 0.92
C LEU A 88 -16.66 -10.75 -0.49
N PRO A 89 -17.69 -10.12 -1.10
CA PRO A 89 -18.14 -10.44 -2.45
C PRO A 89 -17.15 -9.95 -3.52
N VAL A 90 -17.00 -10.69 -4.62
CA VAL A 90 -16.02 -10.39 -5.68
C VAL A 90 -16.25 -9.02 -6.35
N LEU A 91 -17.47 -8.48 -6.33
CA LEU A 91 -17.80 -7.17 -6.91
C LEU A 91 -16.91 -6.02 -6.41
N ILE A 92 -16.41 -6.12 -5.17
CA ILE A 92 -15.57 -5.07 -4.59
C ILE A 92 -14.07 -5.27 -4.81
N PHE A 93 -13.67 -6.30 -5.57
CA PHE A 93 -12.27 -6.63 -5.80
C PHE A 93 -11.73 -6.04 -7.10
N GLU A 94 -10.41 -5.85 -7.15
CA GLU A 94 -9.63 -5.67 -8.38
C GLU A 94 -8.90 -6.97 -8.71
N PRO A 95 -8.55 -7.23 -9.98
CA PRO A 95 -7.90 -8.46 -10.42
C PRO A 95 -6.40 -8.48 -10.11
N MET A 96 -6.04 -8.12 -8.88
CA MET A 96 -4.69 -8.17 -8.32
C MET A 96 -4.72 -8.78 -6.92
N THR A 97 -3.63 -9.41 -6.52
CA THR A 97 -3.41 -9.86 -5.14
C THR A 97 -2.60 -8.80 -4.38
N MET A 98 -2.57 -8.87 -3.03
CA MET A 98 -1.69 -7.97 -2.27
C MET A 98 -0.21 -8.12 -2.66
N LEU A 99 0.22 -9.30 -3.10
CA LEU A 99 1.60 -9.55 -3.55
C LEU A 99 1.94 -8.75 -4.82
N GLN A 100 0.99 -8.65 -5.74
CA GLN A 100 1.11 -7.82 -6.94
C GLN A 100 1.06 -6.33 -6.60
N LYS A 101 0.17 -5.92 -5.67
CA LYS A 101 0.12 -4.54 -5.15
C LYS A 101 1.44 -4.08 -4.55
N MET A 102 2.18 -4.97 -3.87
CA MET A 102 3.50 -4.66 -3.34
C MET A 102 4.53 -4.37 -4.45
N ALA A 103 4.38 -4.98 -5.63
CA ALA A 103 5.26 -4.75 -6.77
C ALA A 103 4.99 -3.42 -7.48
N GLU A 104 3.83 -2.78 -7.28
CA GLU A 104 3.49 -1.50 -7.96
C GLU A 104 4.44 -0.36 -7.61
N LEU A 105 5.02 -0.38 -6.41
CA LEU A 105 6.04 0.58 -6.01
C LEU A 105 7.30 0.51 -6.90
N MET A 106 7.49 -0.58 -7.65
CA MET A 106 8.61 -0.72 -8.60
C MET A 106 8.41 0.08 -9.90
N GLU A 107 7.22 0.64 -10.17
CA GLU A 107 6.97 1.50 -11.35
C GLU A 107 7.94 2.69 -11.41
N TYR A 108 8.29 3.23 -10.24
CA TYR A 108 9.16 4.40 -10.11
C TYR A 108 10.51 4.07 -9.46
N SER A 109 10.92 2.81 -9.53
CA SER A 109 12.16 2.32 -8.93
C SER A 109 13.43 3.03 -9.42
N HIS A 110 13.45 3.54 -10.65
CA HIS A 110 14.53 4.38 -11.18
C HIS A 110 14.83 5.64 -10.32
N ILE A 111 13.87 6.09 -9.49
CA ILE A 111 14.08 7.20 -8.55
C ILE A 111 15.00 6.76 -7.40
N LEU A 112 14.95 5.50 -6.97
CA LEU A 112 15.92 4.98 -6.00
C LEU A 112 17.32 4.87 -6.59
N ASP A 113 17.45 4.56 -7.89
CA ASP A 113 18.74 4.60 -8.57
C ASP A 113 19.32 6.03 -8.58
N GLN A 114 18.46 7.05 -8.75
CA GLN A 114 18.87 8.45 -8.61
C GLN A 114 19.29 8.78 -7.17
N ALA A 115 18.57 8.26 -6.16
CA ALA A 115 18.93 8.43 -4.76
C ALA A 115 20.33 7.84 -4.46
N ASP A 116 20.59 6.62 -4.92
CA ASP A 116 21.88 5.94 -4.76
C ASP A 116 23.04 6.71 -5.42
N LYS A 117 22.79 7.28 -6.62
CA LYS A 117 23.76 8.10 -7.37
C LYS A 117 23.92 9.52 -6.81
N CYS A 118 23.04 9.98 -5.93
CA CYS A 118 23.05 11.36 -5.44
C CYS A 118 24.13 11.58 -4.37
N GLU A 119 25.04 12.53 -4.60
CA GLU A 119 26.08 12.92 -3.65
C GLU A 119 25.56 13.81 -2.52
N ASP A 120 24.60 14.69 -2.81
CA ASP A 120 23.96 15.52 -1.80
C ASP A 120 23.05 14.64 -0.90
N PRO A 121 23.34 14.56 0.41
CA PRO A 121 22.61 13.67 1.31
C PRO A 121 21.14 14.08 1.48
N TYR A 122 20.80 15.36 1.34
CA TYR A 122 19.42 15.82 1.48
C TYR A 122 18.63 15.58 0.19
N MET A 123 19.24 15.81 -0.97
CA MET A 123 18.62 15.46 -2.26
C MET A 123 18.39 13.96 -2.42
N ARG A 124 19.29 13.12 -1.92
CA ARG A 124 19.07 11.67 -1.80
C ARG A 124 17.77 11.34 -1.07
N MET A 125 17.50 12.02 0.04
CA MET A 125 16.26 11.84 0.80
C MET A 125 15.03 12.33 0.02
N VAL A 126 15.15 13.41 -0.76
CA VAL A 126 14.08 13.85 -1.68
C VAL A 126 13.71 12.75 -2.67
N TYR A 127 14.69 12.15 -3.34
CA TYR A 127 14.46 11.05 -4.28
C TYR A 127 13.81 9.84 -3.58
N ALA A 128 14.40 9.36 -2.48
CA ALA A 128 13.90 8.18 -1.79
C ALA A 128 12.49 8.36 -1.23
N SER A 129 12.16 9.54 -0.68
CA SER A 129 10.81 9.83 -0.20
C SER A 129 9.80 10.03 -1.33
N SER A 130 10.21 10.60 -2.46
CA SER A 130 9.34 10.73 -3.65
C SER A 130 8.98 9.37 -4.24
N TRP A 131 9.94 8.43 -4.27
CA TRP A 131 9.65 7.03 -4.59
C TRP A 131 8.62 6.43 -3.63
N ALA A 132 8.77 6.63 -2.31
CA ALA A 132 7.79 6.15 -1.33
C ALA A 132 6.39 6.78 -1.49
N VAL A 133 6.29 8.06 -1.84
CA VAL A 133 5.00 8.73 -2.13
C VAL A 133 4.34 8.14 -3.38
N SER A 134 5.12 7.69 -4.37
CA SER A 134 4.58 7.34 -5.69
C SER A 134 3.53 6.22 -5.68
N VAL A 135 3.58 5.29 -4.73
CA VAL A 135 2.62 4.18 -4.62
C VAL A 135 1.24 4.62 -4.18
N TYR A 136 1.10 5.80 -3.56
CA TYR A 136 -0.20 6.28 -3.09
C TYR A 136 -1.17 6.56 -4.24
N PHE A 137 -0.67 6.85 -5.45
CA PHE A 137 -1.50 6.87 -6.65
C PHE A 137 -2.21 5.52 -6.88
N ALA A 138 -1.52 4.39 -6.68
CA ALA A 138 -2.11 3.05 -6.76
C ALA A 138 -3.04 2.73 -5.59
N TYR A 139 -2.78 3.32 -4.41
CA TYR A 139 -3.62 3.14 -3.22
C TYR A 139 -4.91 3.96 -3.24
N GLN A 140 -5.05 4.92 -4.16
CA GLN A 140 -6.31 5.62 -4.39
C GLN A 140 -7.41 4.72 -4.98
N ARG A 141 -7.01 3.57 -5.56
CA ARG A 141 -7.92 2.64 -6.22
C ARG A 141 -8.89 2.03 -5.22
N THR A 142 -10.18 2.23 -5.48
CA THR A 142 -11.28 1.93 -4.56
C THR A 142 -11.68 0.44 -4.50
N TRP A 143 -10.85 -0.44 -5.06
CA TRP A 143 -11.09 -1.87 -5.13
C TRP A 143 -10.13 -2.62 -4.22
N LYS A 144 -10.65 -3.67 -3.58
CA LYS A 144 -9.86 -4.52 -2.71
C LYS A 144 -9.04 -5.51 -3.54
N PRO A 145 -7.71 -5.56 -3.41
CA PRO A 145 -6.95 -6.69 -3.95
C PRO A 145 -7.32 -8.00 -3.24
N PHE A 146 -7.16 -9.12 -3.93
CA PHE A 146 -7.32 -10.45 -3.34
C PHE A 146 -6.32 -10.65 -2.20
N ASN A 147 -6.83 -11.13 -1.06
CA ASN A 147 -5.94 -11.57 0.01
C ASN A 147 -5.19 -12.82 -0.48
N PRO A 148 -3.85 -12.82 -0.52
CA PRO A 148 -3.09 -13.96 -0.99
C PRO A 148 -3.37 -15.20 -0.13
N ILE A 149 -3.33 -16.37 -0.76
CA ILE A 149 -3.36 -17.65 -0.05
C ILE A 149 -1.97 -17.92 0.55
N LEU A 150 -1.89 -18.62 1.68
CA LEU A 150 -0.61 -18.99 2.30
C LEU A 150 0.30 -19.72 1.30
N GLY A 151 1.54 -19.26 1.15
CA GLY A 151 2.50 -19.79 0.17
C GLY A 151 2.32 -19.30 -1.27
N GLU A 152 1.30 -18.47 -1.55
CA GLU A 152 1.21 -17.75 -2.81
C GLU A 152 2.42 -16.82 -2.97
N THR A 153 2.92 -16.69 -4.21
CA THR A 153 4.05 -15.83 -4.56
C THR A 153 3.69 -14.85 -5.66
N TYR A 154 4.50 -13.81 -5.84
CA TYR A 154 4.51 -13.02 -7.07
C TYR A 154 5.93 -12.67 -7.47
N GLU A 155 6.28 -12.91 -8.73
CA GLU A 155 7.60 -12.58 -9.28
C GLU A 155 7.55 -11.59 -10.44
N MET A 156 8.58 -10.73 -10.48
CA MET A 156 8.94 -9.86 -11.60
C MET A 156 10.45 -9.93 -11.77
N VAL A 157 10.93 -10.29 -12.96
CA VAL A 157 12.36 -10.50 -13.22
C VAL A 157 12.86 -9.50 -14.25
N ASN A 158 13.99 -8.86 -13.94
CA ASN A 158 14.70 -7.94 -14.82
C ASN A 158 13.80 -6.83 -15.42
N HIS A 159 12.91 -6.26 -14.61
CA HIS A 159 12.20 -5.03 -14.96
C HIS A 159 13.16 -3.86 -14.78
N ASP A 160 13.72 -3.35 -15.87
CA ASP A 160 14.71 -2.26 -15.85
C ASP A 160 15.88 -2.55 -14.88
N GLY A 161 16.37 -3.80 -14.88
CA GLY A 161 17.44 -4.27 -14.01
C GLY A 161 17.00 -4.72 -12.61
N ILE A 162 15.71 -4.63 -12.27
CA ILE A 162 15.19 -5.01 -10.96
C ILE A 162 14.53 -6.38 -11.01
N THR A 163 14.86 -7.18 -10.02
CA THR A 163 14.13 -8.42 -9.71
C THR A 163 13.37 -8.24 -8.41
N PHE A 164 12.09 -8.60 -8.40
CA PHE A 164 11.18 -8.54 -7.26
C PHE A 164 10.55 -9.91 -7.02
N ILE A 165 10.47 -10.30 -5.75
CA ILE A 165 9.75 -11.48 -5.27
C ILE A 165 8.95 -11.12 -4.03
N SER A 166 7.71 -11.59 -3.95
CA SER A 166 6.94 -11.55 -2.71
C SER A 166 6.24 -12.88 -2.44
N GLU A 167 5.99 -13.16 -1.17
CA GLU A 167 5.38 -14.40 -0.68
C GLU A 167 4.40 -14.10 0.45
N GLN A 168 3.27 -14.81 0.47
CA GLN A 168 2.37 -14.83 1.62
C GLN A 168 2.94 -15.75 2.70
N VAL A 169 3.64 -15.16 3.66
CA VAL A 169 4.40 -15.87 4.70
C VAL A 169 3.55 -16.30 5.89
N SER A 170 2.40 -15.66 6.12
CA SER A 170 1.44 -16.02 7.18
C SER A 170 0.00 -15.70 6.77
N HIS A 171 -0.98 -16.45 7.32
CA HIS A 171 -2.41 -16.20 7.10
C HIS A 171 -3.17 -15.76 8.37
N HIS A 172 -2.66 -16.09 9.57
CA HIS A 172 -3.27 -15.71 10.85
C HIS A 172 -2.20 -15.23 11.85
N PRO A 173 -1.91 -13.92 11.91
CA PRO A 173 -2.48 -12.84 11.08
C PRO A 173 -1.97 -12.91 9.62
N PRO A 174 -2.68 -12.33 8.64
CA PRO A 174 -2.23 -12.30 7.26
C PRO A 174 -1.00 -11.39 7.13
N MET A 175 0.10 -11.96 6.64
CA MET A 175 1.35 -11.25 6.43
C MET A 175 1.97 -11.64 5.10
N SER A 176 2.52 -10.65 4.40
CA SER A 176 3.25 -10.82 3.15
C SER A 176 4.66 -10.28 3.33
N ALA A 177 5.66 -10.98 2.78
CA ALA A 177 7.03 -10.49 2.71
C ALA A 177 7.39 -10.22 1.24
N GLY A 178 8.24 -9.22 1.00
CA GLY A 178 8.67 -8.84 -0.33
C GLY A 178 10.14 -8.41 -0.32
N HIS A 179 10.83 -8.69 -1.42
CA HIS A 179 12.20 -8.31 -1.66
C HIS A 179 12.36 -7.83 -3.10
N ALA A 180 13.08 -6.73 -3.31
CA ALA A 180 13.51 -6.28 -4.61
C ALA A 180 14.99 -5.91 -4.59
N GLU A 181 15.70 -6.17 -5.68
CA GLU A 181 17.12 -5.86 -5.80
C GLU A 181 17.51 -5.55 -7.24
N ASN A 182 18.39 -4.54 -7.38
CA ASN A 182 19.15 -4.24 -8.60
C ASN A 182 20.59 -3.84 -8.24
N GLU A 183 21.35 -3.24 -9.17
CA GLU A 183 22.71 -2.77 -8.92
C GLU A 183 22.80 -1.66 -7.84
N HIS A 184 21.74 -0.86 -7.68
CA HIS A 184 21.73 0.37 -6.89
C HIS A 184 21.13 0.21 -5.49
N PHE A 185 20.14 -0.66 -5.32
CA PHE A 185 19.46 -0.77 -4.04
C PHE A 185 18.97 -2.19 -3.74
N THR A 186 18.70 -2.44 -2.46
CA THR A 186 17.79 -3.49 -2.00
C THR A 186 16.56 -2.87 -1.35
N TYR A 187 15.41 -3.49 -1.52
CA TYR A 187 14.14 -3.14 -0.89
C TYR A 187 13.60 -4.38 -0.19
N ASP A 188 13.32 -4.27 1.10
CA ASP A 188 12.73 -5.32 1.92
C ASP A 188 11.45 -4.81 2.56
N VAL A 189 10.38 -5.60 2.48
CA VAL A 189 9.11 -5.28 3.13
C VAL A 189 8.55 -6.49 3.87
N THR A 190 8.11 -6.29 5.10
CA THR A 190 7.14 -7.18 5.76
C THR A 190 5.87 -6.39 5.98
N SER A 191 4.76 -6.85 5.42
CA SER A 191 3.46 -6.18 5.45
C SER A 191 2.47 -6.98 6.29
N LYS A 192 1.87 -6.32 7.28
CA LYS A 192 0.76 -6.78 8.10
C LYS A 192 -0.19 -5.61 8.25
N LEU A 193 -1.49 -5.88 8.20
CA LEU A 193 -2.52 -4.84 8.32
C LEU A 193 -3.34 -5.08 9.57
N ARG A 194 -3.70 -4.00 10.25
CA ARG A 194 -4.77 -3.98 11.24
C ARG A 194 -5.88 -3.09 10.72
N THR A 195 -7.13 -3.48 10.92
CA THR A 195 -8.27 -2.65 10.48
C THR A 195 -9.19 -2.28 11.63
N LYS A 196 -9.97 -1.22 11.44
CA LYS A 196 -11.08 -0.86 12.31
C LYS A 196 -12.27 -0.41 11.48
N PHE A 197 -13.32 -1.21 11.48
CA PHE A 197 -14.55 -0.89 10.76
C PHE A 197 -15.37 0.14 11.56
N LEU A 198 -15.74 1.26 10.92
CA LEU A 198 -16.43 2.38 11.55
C LEU A 198 -17.90 2.51 11.08
N GLY A 199 -18.44 1.49 10.41
CA GLY A 199 -19.78 1.54 9.82
C GLY A 199 -19.72 1.79 8.31
N ASN A 200 -19.72 3.04 7.87
CA ASN A 200 -19.60 3.34 6.44
C ASN A 200 -18.15 3.63 5.99
N SER A 201 -17.19 3.54 6.90
CA SER A 201 -15.76 3.68 6.61
C SER A 201 -14.92 2.61 7.30
N LEU A 202 -13.67 2.45 6.86
CA LEU A 202 -12.69 1.50 7.40
C LEU A 202 -11.35 2.20 7.55
N ASP A 203 -10.82 2.23 8.76
CA ASP A 203 -9.43 2.61 9.00
C ASP A 203 -8.53 1.39 8.78
N VAL A 204 -7.43 1.59 8.06
CA VAL A 204 -6.41 0.60 7.74
C VAL A 204 -5.08 1.10 8.26
N TYR A 205 -4.49 0.35 9.19
CA TYR A 205 -3.22 0.66 9.82
C TYR A 205 -2.12 -0.25 9.26
N PRO A 206 -1.07 0.32 8.64
CA PRO A 206 0.02 -0.44 8.03
C PRO A 206 1.03 -0.89 9.09
N VAL A 207 0.77 -1.99 9.79
CA VAL A 207 1.71 -2.60 10.75
C VAL A 207 2.87 -3.29 9.99
N GLY A 208 3.60 -2.53 9.17
CA GLY A 208 4.63 -3.04 8.28
C GLY A 208 6.00 -2.42 8.55
N ARG A 209 7.04 -3.04 7.99
CA ARG A 209 8.40 -2.51 7.97
C ARG A 209 8.87 -2.51 6.54
N THR A 210 9.17 -1.31 6.03
CA THR A 210 9.76 -1.10 4.71
C THR A 210 11.17 -0.57 4.88
N ARG A 211 12.16 -1.27 4.34
CA ARG A 211 13.57 -0.89 4.38
C ARG A 211 14.15 -0.82 2.98
N VAL A 212 14.92 0.23 2.73
CA VAL A 212 15.72 0.38 1.52
C VAL A 212 17.18 0.49 1.91
N THR A 213 18.06 -0.26 1.24
CA THR A 213 19.51 -0.08 1.35
C THR A 213 20.03 0.44 0.02
N LEU A 214 20.57 1.67 -0.01
CA LEU A 214 21.26 2.21 -1.17
C LEU A 214 22.72 1.73 -1.13
N LYS A 215 23.14 1.05 -2.19
CA LYS A 215 24.34 0.21 -2.20
C LYS A 215 25.64 1.00 -2.29
N ARG A 216 25.66 2.15 -2.97
CA ARG A 216 26.88 2.93 -3.20
C ARG A 216 27.57 3.30 -1.88
N ASP A 217 26.78 3.83 -0.95
CA ASP A 217 27.28 4.35 0.34
C ASP A 217 26.81 3.52 1.54
N GLY A 218 26.07 2.42 1.31
CA GLY A 218 25.51 1.58 2.38
C GLY A 218 24.46 2.31 3.24
N VAL A 219 23.71 3.24 2.64
CA VAL A 219 22.68 4.03 3.34
C VAL A 219 21.46 3.17 3.60
N VAL A 220 21.00 3.12 4.85
CA VAL A 220 19.82 2.34 5.23
C VAL A 220 18.68 3.29 5.57
N LEU A 221 17.58 3.17 4.82
CA LEU A 221 16.37 3.98 4.97
C LEU A 221 15.23 3.14 5.54
N ASP A 222 14.49 3.71 6.48
CA ASP A 222 13.34 3.08 7.14
C ASP A 222 12.09 3.94 6.96
N LEU A 223 11.02 3.35 6.43
CA LEU A 223 9.78 4.04 6.08
C LEU A 223 8.65 3.67 7.03
N VAL A 224 8.01 4.71 7.58
CA VAL A 224 6.79 4.65 8.38
C VAL A 224 5.68 5.37 7.58
N PRO A 225 4.75 4.64 6.94
CA PRO A 225 3.68 5.21 6.11
C PRO A 225 2.46 5.71 6.91
N PRO A 226 1.71 6.76 6.52
CA PRO A 226 0.46 7.13 7.18
C PRO A 226 -0.61 6.02 7.14
N PRO A 227 -1.59 6.02 8.06
CA PRO A 227 -2.77 5.16 7.93
C PRO A 227 -3.59 5.51 6.69
N THR A 228 -4.37 4.55 6.22
CA THR A 228 -5.31 4.73 5.10
C THR A 228 -6.74 4.65 5.61
N LYS A 229 -7.63 5.48 5.06
CA LYS A 229 -9.06 5.45 5.34
C LYS A 229 -9.84 5.18 4.06
N VAL A 230 -10.68 4.16 4.08
CA VAL A 230 -11.64 3.89 3.01
C VAL A 230 -12.99 4.45 3.44
N ASN A 231 -13.47 5.45 2.73
CA ASN A 231 -14.73 6.13 3.00
C ASN A 231 -15.84 5.59 2.07
N ASN A 232 -17.09 5.70 2.51
CA ASN A 232 -18.26 5.33 1.72
C ASN A 232 -18.21 3.87 1.19
N LEU A 233 -17.99 2.91 2.09
CA LEU A 233 -17.85 1.49 1.72
C LEU A 233 -19.15 0.89 1.19
N ILE A 234 -20.27 1.27 1.80
CA ILE A 234 -21.59 0.67 1.58
C ILE A 234 -22.54 1.70 0.97
N PHE A 235 -22.54 2.91 1.53
CA PHE A 235 -23.34 4.05 1.07
C PHE A 235 -22.42 5.13 0.51
N GLY A 236 -22.69 5.61 -0.70
CA GLY A 236 -21.87 6.61 -1.37
C GLY A 236 -20.88 6.04 -2.39
N ARG A 237 -20.30 6.91 -3.22
CA ARG A 237 -19.12 6.55 -4.01
C ARG A 237 -17.96 6.31 -3.05
N THR A 238 -17.40 5.11 -3.08
CA THR A 238 -16.19 4.77 -2.31
C THR A 238 -15.04 5.66 -2.73
N TRP A 239 -14.28 6.16 -1.77
CA TRP A 239 -13.05 6.91 -2.02
C TRP A 239 -12.05 6.63 -0.91
N ILE A 240 -10.76 6.83 -1.21
CA ILE A 240 -9.67 6.52 -0.31
C ILE A 240 -8.92 7.81 0.04
N ASP A 241 -8.54 7.90 1.30
CA ASP A 241 -7.65 8.92 1.84
C ASP A 241 -6.49 8.27 2.60
N SER A 242 -5.38 8.96 2.78
CA SER A 242 -4.25 8.47 3.61
C SER A 242 -3.68 9.57 4.49
N PRO A 243 -4.46 10.11 5.45
CA PRO A 243 -4.07 11.29 6.20
C PRO A 243 -3.02 10.97 7.26
N GLY A 244 -2.18 11.97 7.55
CA GLY A 244 -1.19 11.92 8.63
C GLY A 244 0.24 11.91 8.11
N GLU A 245 1.17 11.57 9.00
CA GLU A 245 2.60 11.68 8.72
C GLU A 245 3.16 10.41 8.05
N MET A 246 3.88 10.60 6.96
CA MET A 246 4.85 9.66 6.43
C MET A 246 6.24 10.09 6.89
N THR A 247 6.98 9.20 7.53
CA THR A 247 8.37 9.45 7.94
C THR A 247 9.32 8.49 7.25
N LEU A 248 10.34 9.02 6.58
CA LEU A 248 11.46 8.25 6.04
C LEU A 248 12.74 8.64 6.77
N THR A 249 13.32 7.71 7.53
CA THR A 249 14.51 7.96 8.35
C THR A 249 15.74 7.31 7.72
N ASN A 250 16.81 8.07 7.56
CA ASN A 250 18.14 7.52 7.27
C ASN A 250 18.76 7.02 8.58
N LEU A 251 18.78 5.71 8.78
CA LEU A 251 19.32 5.07 9.97
C LEU A 251 20.86 5.19 10.08
N THR A 252 21.53 5.52 8.98
CA THR A 252 22.99 5.69 8.94
C THR A 252 23.43 7.07 9.43
N THR A 253 22.68 8.13 9.11
CA THR A 253 23.04 9.53 9.43
C THR A 253 22.15 10.19 10.48
N GLY A 254 20.90 9.73 10.63
CA GLY A 254 19.87 10.38 11.43
C GLY A 254 19.05 11.44 10.69
N ASP A 255 19.35 11.73 9.41
CA ASP A 255 18.53 12.61 8.59
C ASP A 255 17.14 11.99 8.36
N LYS A 256 16.10 12.81 8.24
CA LYS A 256 14.73 12.32 8.07
C LYS A 256 13.90 13.19 7.13
N VAL A 257 12.95 12.58 6.43
CA VAL A 257 11.88 13.29 5.74
C VAL A 257 10.60 13.07 6.53
N VAL A 258 9.88 14.16 6.81
CA VAL A 258 8.53 14.09 7.39
C VAL A 258 7.59 14.78 6.42
N LEU A 259 6.67 14.01 5.82
CA LEU A 259 5.66 14.49 4.88
C LEU A 259 4.28 14.30 5.50
N TYR A 260 3.49 15.36 5.58
CA TYR A 260 2.13 15.34 6.10
C TYR A 260 1.13 15.26 4.95
N PHE A 261 0.38 14.17 4.91
CA PHE A 261 -0.70 13.94 3.96
C PHE A 261 -1.96 14.62 4.52
N GLN A 262 -2.41 15.65 3.82
CA GLN A 262 -3.55 16.44 4.25
C GLN A 262 -4.83 15.59 4.14
N PRO A 263 -5.68 15.56 5.19
CA PRO A 263 -6.98 14.91 5.09
C PRO A 263 -7.87 15.67 4.11
N CYS A 264 -8.77 14.96 3.44
CA CYS A 264 -9.82 15.58 2.66
C CYS A 264 -10.76 16.40 3.56
N GLY A 265 -10.60 17.72 3.51
CA GLY A 265 -11.36 18.70 4.28
C GLY A 265 -12.69 19.10 3.63
N TRP A 266 -13.26 20.21 4.10
CA TRP A 266 -14.53 20.71 3.59
C TRP A 266 -14.42 21.04 2.10
N VAL A 267 -15.40 20.61 1.32
CA VAL A 267 -15.46 20.82 -0.13
C VAL A 267 -14.27 20.18 -0.88
N GLY A 268 -13.61 19.17 -0.31
CA GLY A 268 -12.44 18.53 -0.93
C GLY A 268 -11.13 19.31 -0.77
N ALA A 269 -11.10 20.38 0.03
CA ALA A 269 -9.87 21.11 0.34
C ALA A 269 -8.81 20.17 0.96
N GLY A 270 -7.54 20.32 0.60
CA GLY A 270 -6.46 19.45 1.09
C GLY A 270 -6.44 18.06 0.44
N ARG A 271 -7.45 17.68 -0.34
CA ARG A 271 -7.50 16.34 -0.93
C ARG A 271 -6.28 16.13 -1.82
N TYR A 272 -5.53 15.09 -1.47
CA TYR A 272 -4.30 14.66 -2.14
C TYR A 272 -3.05 15.48 -1.85
N GLU A 273 -3.16 16.59 -1.12
CA GLU A 273 -2.03 17.46 -0.80
C GLU A 273 -1.06 16.77 0.17
N VAL A 274 0.23 16.95 -0.09
CA VAL A 274 1.33 16.47 0.75
C VAL A 274 2.34 17.58 0.90
N ASP A 275 2.68 17.91 2.15
CA ASP A 275 3.65 18.95 2.47
C ASP A 275 4.59 18.50 3.58
N GLY A 276 5.84 18.93 3.51
CA GLY A 276 6.79 18.61 4.56
C GLY A 276 8.20 18.98 4.20
N TYR A 277 9.16 18.41 4.93
CA TYR A 277 10.56 18.79 4.78
C TYR A 277 11.50 17.60 4.92
N VAL A 278 12.66 17.75 4.29
CA VAL A 278 13.87 17.03 4.63
C VAL A 278 14.56 17.76 5.78
N TYR A 279 14.85 17.03 6.85
CA TYR A 279 15.57 17.47 8.03
C TYR A 279 16.92 16.78 8.12
N ASN A 280 17.91 17.52 8.61
CA ASN A 280 19.16 16.87 9.04
C ASN A 280 18.99 16.18 10.41
N ALA A 281 20.02 15.45 10.85
CA ALA A 281 20.05 14.80 12.16
C ALA A 281 19.89 15.74 13.38
N LYS A 282 20.01 17.06 13.20
CA LYS A 282 19.76 18.08 14.24
C LYS A 282 18.34 18.64 14.21
N GLU A 283 17.46 18.04 13.40
CA GLU A 283 16.08 18.48 13.17
C GLU A 283 15.96 19.87 12.54
N GLU A 284 16.98 20.32 11.81
CA GLU A 284 16.93 21.55 11.04
C GLU A 284 16.39 21.25 9.64
N PRO A 285 15.36 21.99 9.15
CA PRO A 285 14.88 21.83 7.79
C PRO A 285 15.96 22.24 6.79
N LYS A 286 16.00 21.55 5.65
CA LYS A 286 16.95 21.79 4.54
C LYS A 286 16.26 21.93 3.19
N ILE A 287 15.21 21.15 2.97
CA ILE A 287 14.47 21.14 1.71
C ILE A 287 12.98 21.05 2.03
N LEU A 288 12.20 21.99 1.53
CA LEU A 288 10.74 21.93 1.46
C LEU A 288 10.34 20.92 0.38
N MET A 289 9.36 20.08 0.67
CA MET A 289 8.70 19.18 -0.28
C MET A 289 7.20 19.44 -0.26
N THR A 290 6.60 19.55 -1.44
CA THR A 290 5.16 19.82 -1.59
C THR A 290 4.63 19.23 -2.89
N GLY A 291 3.36 18.86 -2.91
CA GLY A 291 2.71 18.39 -4.12
C GLY A 291 1.37 17.71 -3.86
N LYS A 292 0.98 16.89 -4.80
CA LYS A 292 -0.17 16.00 -4.68
C LYS A 292 0.24 14.58 -4.97
N TRP A 293 0.02 13.67 -4.02
CA TRP A 293 0.40 12.26 -4.18
C TRP A 293 -0.33 11.54 -5.33
N SER A 294 -1.38 12.15 -5.88
CA SER A 294 -2.11 11.66 -7.05
C SER A 294 -1.64 12.25 -8.39
N GLU A 295 -0.72 13.22 -8.38
CA GLU A 295 -0.30 13.96 -9.58
C GLU A 295 1.23 14.14 -9.67
N THR A 296 1.85 14.86 -8.73
CA THR A 296 3.26 15.28 -8.79
C THR A 296 3.80 15.65 -7.41
N MET A 297 5.10 15.49 -7.21
CA MET A 297 5.85 16.00 -6.06
C MET A 297 6.96 16.92 -6.52
N SER A 298 7.16 18.01 -5.77
CA SER A 298 8.19 19.02 -6.00
C SER A 298 8.97 19.32 -4.74
N TYR A 299 10.14 19.95 -4.90
CA TYR A 299 11.01 20.32 -3.81
C TYR A 299 11.69 21.68 -4.03
N GLN A 300 12.09 22.33 -2.94
CA GLN A 300 12.83 23.58 -2.97
C GLN A 300 13.73 23.72 -1.72
N PRO A 301 14.99 24.13 -1.85
CA PRO A 301 15.83 24.43 -0.69
C PRO A 301 15.19 25.50 0.21
N CYS A 302 15.27 25.32 1.52
CA CYS A 302 14.69 26.25 2.50
C CYS A 302 15.70 26.67 3.59
N ASP A 303 15.38 27.75 4.29
CA ASP A 303 16.11 28.20 5.47
C ASP A 303 15.69 27.45 6.76
N LEU A 304 16.22 27.87 7.91
CA LEU A 304 15.95 27.24 9.21
C LEU A 304 14.51 27.45 9.69
N GLU A 305 13.81 28.45 9.15
CA GLU A 305 12.40 28.71 9.40
C GLU A 305 11.48 27.86 8.48
N GLY A 306 12.05 27.24 7.44
CA GLY A 306 11.35 26.43 6.45
C GLY A 306 10.92 27.23 5.22
N GLU A 307 11.31 28.50 5.12
CA GLU A 307 10.95 29.35 3.99
C GLU A 307 11.88 29.09 2.79
N PRO A 308 11.35 29.08 1.56
CA PRO A 308 12.17 28.91 0.36
C PRO A 308 13.32 29.91 0.27
N LEU A 309 14.52 29.42 -0.06
CA LEU A 309 15.69 30.30 -0.19
C LEU A 309 15.52 31.31 -1.35
N PRO A 310 15.88 32.59 -1.16
CA PRO A 310 15.80 33.60 -2.21
C PRO A 310 16.55 33.19 -3.48
N GLY A 311 15.91 33.34 -4.65
CA GLY A 311 16.50 33.01 -5.95
C GLY A 311 16.49 31.52 -6.30
N THR A 312 15.87 30.67 -5.48
CA THR A 312 15.59 29.28 -5.84
C THR A 312 14.18 29.14 -6.44
N GLU A 313 13.96 28.07 -7.20
CA GLU A 313 12.67 27.74 -7.79
C GLU A 313 12.21 26.37 -7.32
N LEU A 314 10.89 26.18 -7.26
CA LEU A 314 10.27 24.90 -6.99
C LEU A 314 10.51 23.96 -8.17
N LYS A 315 11.12 22.80 -7.92
CA LYS A 315 11.49 21.82 -8.95
C LYS A 315 10.69 20.54 -8.78
N GLU A 316 10.15 20.03 -9.88
CA GLU A 316 9.51 18.71 -9.91
C GLU A 316 10.55 17.60 -9.72
N VAL A 317 10.24 16.63 -8.87
CA VAL A 317 11.06 15.42 -8.66
C VAL A 317 10.35 14.15 -9.11
N TRP A 318 9.01 14.13 -9.06
CA TRP A 318 8.22 12.98 -9.46
C TRP A 318 6.89 13.43 -10.04
N ARG A 319 6.40 12.69 -11.03
CA ARG A 319 5.09 12.84 -11.63
C ARG A 319 4.49 11.47 -11.89
N VAL A 320 3.19 11.35 -11.67
CA VAL A 320 2.45 10.14 -11.98
C VAL A 320 2.59 9.76 -13.45
N ALA A 321 2.84 8.49 -13.71
CA ALA A 321 2.84 7.89 -15.03
C ALA A 321 1.45 7.99 -15.67
N THR A 322 1.44 8.02 -17.00
CA THR A 322 0.18 8.02 -17.74
C THR A 322 -0.58 6.70 -17.51
N ALA A 323 -1.89 6.79 -17.28
CA ALA A 323 -2.77 5.62 -17.21
C ALA A 323 -3.63 5.51 -18.50
N PRO A 324 -4.07 4.30 -18.89
CA PRO A 324 -5.03 4.13 -19.96
C PRO A 324 -6.34 4.89 -19.67
N PRO A 325 -6.92 5.60 -20.65
CA PRO A 325 -8.17 6.30 -20.46
C PRO A 325 -9.30 5.31 -20.20
N ASN A 326 -10.18 5.63 -19.24
CA ASN A 326 -11.35 4.81 -18.88
C ASN A 326 -11.03 3.37 -18.44
N ASP A 327 -9.83 3.13 -17.90
CA ASP A 327 -9.53 1.84 -17.28
C ASP A 327 -10.48 1.57 -16.12
N LYS A 328 -11.16 0.41 -16.16
CA LYS A 328 -12.19 0.04 -15.18
C LYS A 328 -11.66 0.07 -13.74
N PHE A 329 -10.43 -0.36 -13.54
CA PHE A 329 -9.80 -0.45 -12.23
C PHE A 329 -8.81 0.70 -12.00
N GLN A 330 -8.64 1.65 -12.91
CA GLN A 330 -7.65 2.73 -12.83
C GLN A 330 -6.20 2.21 -12.74
N PHE A 331 -5.90 1.10 -13.43
CA PHE A 331 -4.53 0.59 -13.55
C PHE A 331 -3.66 1.49 -14.41
N THR A 332 -2.39 1.69 -14.02
CA THR A 332 -1.36 2.23 -14.92
C THR A 332 -0.99 1.19 -15.98
N TYR A 333 -0.24 1.59 -17.00
CA TYR A 333 0.33 0.61 -17.95
C TYR A 333 1.24 -0.39 -17.24
N PHE A 334 1.96 0.04 -16.19
CA PHE A 334 2.75 -0.85 -15.37
C PHE A 334 1.89 -1.85 -14.58
N ALA A 335 0.79 -1.40 -13.96
CA ALA A 335 -0.14 -2.30 -13.28
C ALA A 335 -0.71 -3.38 -14.23
N HIS A 336 -1.04 -3.03 -15.48
CA HIS A 336 -1.40 -4.02 -16.51
C HIS A 336 -0.26 -4.99 -16.83
N LYS A 337 0.98 -4.49 -16.92
CA LYS A 337 2.18 -5.32 -17.08
C LYS A 337 2.28 -6.36 -15.96
N LEU A 338 2.09 -5.96 -14.70
CA LEU A 338 2.21 -6.86 -13.55
C LEU A 338 1.29 -8.10 -13.64
N ASN A 339 0.11 -7.96 -14.25
CA ASN A 339 -0.84 -9.06 -14.44
C ASN A 339 -0.60 -9.87 -15.72
N SER A 340 0.09 -9.30 -16.71
CA SER A 340 0.24 -9.94 -18.02
C SER A 340 1.19 -11.14 -17.99
N PHE A 341 0.74 -12.23 -18.61
CA PHE A 341 1.58 -13.39 -18.91
C PHE A 341 2.69 -13.08 -19.93
N ASP A 342 2.53 -12.06 -20.76
CA ASP A 342 3.56 -11.63 -21.72
C ASP A 342 4.82 -11.11 -21.03
N THR A 343 4.68 -10.72 -19.75
CA THR A 343 5.79 -10.24 -18.92
C THR A 343 6.03 -11.13 -17.71
N ALA A 344 5.42 -12.31 -17.70
CA ALA A 344 5.78 -13.35 -16.75
C ALA A 344 7.21 -13.84 -17.06
N PRO A 345 8.03 -14.07 -16.03
CA PRO A 345 9.32 -14.69 -16.22
C PRO A 345 9.20 -16.11 -16.79
N GLN A 346 10.24 -16.53 -17.52
CA GLN A 346 10.37 -17.93 -17.95
C GLN A 346 10.43 -18.85 -16.74
N LYS A 347 9.78 -20.01 -16.85
CA LYS A 347 9.62 -20.99 -15.76
C LYS A 347 8.99 -20.37 -14.51
N LEU A 348 7.87 -19.68 -14.72
CA LEU A 348 7.03 -19.08 -13.68
C LEU A 348 6.76 -20.08 -12.55
N LEU A 349 6.84 -19.63 -11.31
CA LEU A 349 6.50 -20.43 -10.15
C LEU A 349 5.02 -20.85 -10.20
N PRO A 350 4.67 -22.13 -9.93
CA PRO A 350 3.29 -22.56 -9.84
C PRO A 350 2.47 -21.80 -8.78
N SER A 351 3.14 -21.21 -7.80
CA SER A 351 2.54 -20.37 -6.76
C SER A 351 2.29 -18.92 -7.18
N ASP A 352 2.65 -18.51 -8.41
CA ASP A 352 2.55 -17.12 -8.85
C ASP A 352 1.10 -16.61 -8.96
N SER A 353 0.84 -15.41 -8.45
CA SER A 353 -0.47 -14.75 -8.45
C SER A 353 -1.11 -14.61 -9.83
N ARG A 354 -0.35 -14.57 -10.94
CA ARG A 354 -0.92 -14.51 -12.30
C ARG A 354 -1.79 -15.74 -12.60
N LEU A 355 -1.36 -16.91 -12.13
CA LEU A 355 -2.03 -18.21 -12.31
C LEU A 355 -3.28 -18.37 -11.44
N ARG A 356 -3.47 -17.48 -10.46
CA ARG A 356 -4.56 -17.58 -9.48
C ARG A 356 -5.95 -17.48 -10.15
N PRO A 357 -6.81 -18.51 -10.04
CA PRO A 357 -7.98 -18.67 -10.91
C PRO A 357 -9.14 -17.69 -10.66
N ASP A 358 -9.40 -17.30 -9.40
CA ASP A 358 -10.43 -16.32 -9.05
C ASP A 358 -10.07 -14.92 -9.55
N ARG A 359 -8.80 -14.53 -9.38
CA ARG A 359 -8.22 -13.30 -9.90
C ARG A 359 -8.27 -13.25 -11.43
N TRP A 360 -7.85 -14.32 -12.12
CA TRP A 360 -7.91 -14.39 -13.58
C TRP A 360 -9.34 -14.32 -14.12
N ALA A 361 -10.28 -15.02 -13.49
CA ALA A 361 -11.69 -14.95 -13.88
C ALA A 361 -12.25 -13.53 -13.72
N LEU A 362 -11.87 -12.80 -12.66
CA LEU A 362 -12.25 -11.40 -12.48
C LEU A 362 -11.66 -10.49 -13.56
N GLU A 363 -10.39 -10.71 -13.94
CA GLU A 363 -9.74 -9.97 -15.02
C GLU A 363 -10.48 -10.13 -16.36
N LYS A 364 -10.99 -11.34 -16.64
CA LYS A 364 -11.83 -11.62 -17.82
C LYS A 364 -13.28 -11.14 -17.68
N GLY A 365 -13.65 -10.54 -16.55
CA GLY A 365 -15.00 -10.02 -16.30
C GLY A 365 -16.04 -11.08 -15.90
N ASP A 366 -15.63 -12.32 -15.64
CA ASP A 366 -16.52 -13.40 -15.22
C ASP A 366 -16.66 -13.44 -13.69
N LEU A 367 -17.57 -12.62 -13.18
CA LEU A 367 -17.86 -12.51 -11.74
C LEU A 367 -18.34 -13.82 -11.12
N SER A 368 -19.08 -14.64 -11.88
CA SER A 368 -19.62 -15.91 -11.37
C SER A 368 -18.50 -16.92 -11.17
N LYS A 369 -17.66 -17.12 -12.19
CA LYS A 369 -16.49 -17.99 -12.11
C LYS A 369 -15.50 -17.52 -11.06
N ALA A 370 -15.28 -16.21 -10.95
CA ALA A 370 -14.41 -15.63 -9.92
C ALA A 370 -14.95 -15.92 -8.51
N GLY A 371 -16.26 -15.77 -8.28
CA GLY A 371 -16.90 -16.07 -7.00
C GLY A 371 -16.80 -17.56 -6.61
N ALA A 372 -17.03 -18.46 -7.56
CA ALA A 372 -16.92 -19.90 -7.35
C ALA A 372 -15.47 -20.32 -7.06
N ALA A 373 -14.51 -19.85 -7.86
CA ALA A 373 -13.09 -20.14 -7.67
C ALA A 373 -12.57 -19.58 -6.33
N LYS A 374 -12.97 -18.37 -5.95
CA LYS A 374 -12.60 -17.75 -4.67
C LYS A 374 -13.07 -18.59 -3.50
N SER A 375 -14.32 -19.05 -3.53
CA SER A 375 -14.90 -19.89 -2.48
C SER A 375 -14.16 -21.23 -2.37
N SER A 376 -13.87 -21.86 -3.51
CA SER A 376 -13.10 -23.12 -3.57
C SER A 376 -11.68 -22.96 -3.03
N LEU A 377 -10.96 -21.90 -3.38
CA LEU A 377 -9.60 -21.63 -2.87
C LEU A 377 -9.60 -21.38 -1.36
N GLU A 378 -10.55 -20.59 -0.86
CA GLU A 378 -10.66 -20.34 0.59
C GLU A 378 -10.99 -21.62 1.36
N GLU A 379 -11.87 -22.47 0.84
CA GLU A 379 -12.17 -23.77 1.44
C GLU A 379 -10.97 -24.72 1.43
N ARG A 380 -10.24 -24.79 0.30
CA ARG A 380 -9.01 -25.57 0.18
C ARG A 380 -7.95 -25.11 1.18
N GLN A 381 -7.75 -23.81 1.35
CA GLN A 381 -6.83 -23.27 2.36
C GLN A 381 -7.28 -23.61 3.79
N ARG A 382 -8.60 -23.56 4.09
CA ARG A 382 -9.12 -23.99 5.40
C ARG A 382 -8.88 -25.49 5.64
N ALA A 383 -9.04 -26.32 4.61
CA ALA A 383 -8.78 -27.76 4.70
C ALA A 383 -7.29 -28.06 4.89
N GLU A 384 -6.41 -27.39 4.14
CA GLU A 384 -4.96 -27.49 4.28
C GLU A 384 -4.50 -27.11 5.69
N LYS A 385 -5.00 -25.99 6.22
CA LYS A 385 -4.71 -25.57 7.60
C LYS A 385 -5.10 -26.65 8.62
N ARG A 386 -6.32 -27.21 8.53
CA ARG A 386 -6.78 -28.29 9.43
C ARG A 386 -5.88 -29.52 9.35
N ASN A 387 -5.49 -29.91 8.14
CA ASN A 387 -4.62 -31.07 7.93
C ASN A 387 -3.22 -30.83 8.49
N ARG A 388 -2.65 -29.64 8.28
CA ARG A 388 -1.36 -29.24 8.81
C ARG A 388 -1.36 -29.25 10.34
N GLU A 389 -2.38 -28.64 10.96
CA GLU A 389 -2.55 -28.63 12.42
C GLU A 389 -2.72 -30.04 12.99
N ALA A 390 -3.50 -30.91 12.34
CA ALA A 390 -3.71 -32.29 12.77
C ALA A 390 -2.42 -33.14 12.72
N LYS A 391 -1.49 -32.83 11.81
CA LYS A 391 -0.19 -33.50 11.70
C LYS A 391 0.88 -32.89 12.61
N GLY A 392 0.63 -31.74 13.23
CA GLY A 392 1.63 -31.00 14.00
C GLY A 392 2.68 -30.32 13.11
N ASP A 393 2.39 -30.18 11.81
CA ASP A 393 3.28 -29.55 10.84
C ASP A 393 3.23 -28.02 10.98
N GLN A 394 4.31 -27.33 10.60
CA GLN A 394 4.37 -25.87 10.55
C GLN A 394 4.60 -25.42 9.10
N PHE A 395 3.96 -24.32 8.71
CA PHE A 395 4.22 -23.72 7.40
C PHE A 395 5.54 -22.97 7.46
N ASN A 396 6.43 -23.22 6.50
CA ASN A 396 7.74 -22.58 6.42
C ASN A 396 7.86 -21.84 5.09
N PRO A 397 7.85 -20.50 5.03
CA PRO A 397 7.94 -19.80 3.76
C PRO A 397 9.19 -20.20 2.98
N LYS A 398 9.09 -20.23 1.65
CA LYS A 398 10.15 -20.78 0.79
C LYS A 398 11.28 -19.78 0.59
N TRP A 399 10.94 -18.51 0.39
CA TRP A 399 11.87 -17.46 -0.04
C TRP A 399 12.26 -16.49 1.08
N PHE A 400 11.58 -16.61 2.23
CA PHE A 400 11.80 -15.76 3.39
C PHE A 400 11.89 -16.61 4.66
N ASP A 401 12.84 -16.29 5.52
CA ASP A 401 12.99 -16.94 6.83
C ASP A 401 12.36 -16.04 7.90
N GLN A 402 11.55 -16.64 8.78
CA GLN A 402 11.07 -15.95 9.98
C GLN A 402 12.27 -15.65 10.89
N THR A 403 12.33 -14.43 11.41
CA THR A 403 13.35 -14.02 12.38
C THR A 403 12.82 -14.05 13.81
N ASP A 404 13.71 -14.04 14.79
CA ASP A 404 13.35 -13.84 16.21
C ASP A 404 13.07 -12.36 16.55
N GLU A 405 13.19 -11.47 15.57
CA GLU A 405 13.02 -10.02 15.76
C GLU A 405 11.54 -9.63 15.71
N VAL A 406 11.10 -8.92 16.75
CA VAL A 406 9.80 -8.23 16.80
C VAL A 406 10.06 -6.74 16.90
N VAL A 407 9.60 -5.98 15.91
CA VAL A 407 9.82 -4.53 15.84
C VAL A 407 8.53 -3.80 16.21
N PRO A 408 8.59 -2.83 17.14
CA PRO A 408 7.46 -1.96 17.42
C PRO A 408 7.26 -0.98 16.26
N THR A 409 6.04 -0.91 15.75
CA THR A 409 5.61 0.15 14.82
C THR A 409 4.64 1.09 15.53
N PRO A 410 4.34 2.29 14.99
CA PRO A 410 3.30 3.16 15.55
C PRO A 410 1.91 2.50 15.66
N TRP A 411 1.69 1.41 14.93
CA TRP A 411 0.38 0.73 14.88
C TRP A 411 0.37 -0.63 15.57
N GLY A 412 1.49 -1.10 16.11
CA GLY A 412 1.60 -2.37 16.82
C GLY A 412 2.88 -3.13 16.50
N ASP A 413 3.00 -4.31 17.10
CA ASP A 413 4.18 -5.15 16.97
C ASP A 413 4.17 -5.97 15.67
N LEU A 414 5.36 -6.09 15.07
CA LEU A 414 5.59 -6.77 13.81
C LEU A 414 6.68 -7.83 13.93
N GLU A 415 6.32 -9.08 13.65
CA GLU A 415 7.25 -10.18 13.41
C GLU A 415 7.94 -10.00 12.05
N LEU A 416 9.28 -10.06 12.00
CA LEU A 416 10.01 -9.83 10.76
C LEU A 416 10.34 -11.11 10.00
N TYR A 417 10.29 -11.00 8.67
CA TYR A 417 10.74 -12.01 7.72
C TYR A 417 11.90 -11.46 6.89
N ARG A 418 12.95 -12.26 6.72
CA ARG A 418 14.16 -11.87 5.99
C ARG A 418 14.28 -12.68 4.71
N TYR A 419 14.57 -12.00 3.60
CA TYR A 419 14.87 -12.68 2.35
C TYR A 419 16.08 -13.61 2.50
N ASN A 420 15.96 -14.86 2.04
CA ASN A 420 16.96 -15.91 2.29
C ASN A 420 17.88 -16.20 1.09
N GLY A 421 17.77 -15.45 -0.01
CA GLY A 421 18.63 -15.59 -1.20
C GLY A 421 18.29 -16.77 -2.11
N LYS A 422 17.47 -17.73 -1.67
CA LYS A 422 17.16 -18.95 -2.44
C LYS A 422 16.46 -18.66 -3.76
N TYR A 423 15.70 -17.57 -3.85
CA TYR A 423 15.05 -17.18 -5.10
C TYR A 423 16.07 -16.66 -6.13
N THR A 424 17.09 -15.93 -5.70
CA THR A 424 18.20 -15.49 -6.56
C THR A 424 18.98 -16.71 -7.08
N GLU A 425 19.28 -17.67 -6.22
CA GLU A 425 19.90 -18.93 -6.62
C GLU A 425 19.04 -19.70 -7.63
N HIS A 426 17.73 -19.77 -7.38
CA HIS A 426 16.77 -20.37 -8.30
C HIS A 426 16.79 -19.68 -9.66
N ARG A 427 16.76 -18.35 -9.72
CA ARG A 427 16.82 -17.59 -10.98
C ARG A 427 18.14 -17.79 -11.72
N ASN A 428 19.27 -17.75 -11.03
CA ASN A 428 20.57 -18.02 -11.62
C ASN A 428 20.65 -19.43 -12.23
N SER A 429 20.03 -20.43 -11.58
CA SER A 429 19.98 -21.81 -12.11
C SER A 429 19.13 -21.93 -13.39
N ILE A 430 18.08 -21.10 -13.53
CA ILE A 430 17.26 -21.06 -14.74
C ILE A 430 18.04 -20.40 -15.87
N ASP A 431 18.68 -19.25 -15.61
CA ASP A 431 19.39 -18.47 -16.62
C ASP A 431 20.63 -19.21 -17.16
N THR A 432 21.23 -20.09 -16.35
CA THR A 432 22.35 -20.96 -16.75
C THR A 432 21.90 -22.28 -17.40
N SER A 433 20.62 -22.63 -17.33
CA SER A 433 20.09 -23.81 -18.00
C SER A 433 19.75 -23.49 -19.46
N ASP A 434 20.50 -24.03 -20.42
CA ASP A 434 20.23 -23.93 -21.88
C ASP A 434 18.89 -24.56 -22.32
N ALA A 435 18.05 -24.97 -21.38
CA ALA A 435 16.74 -25.55 -21.66
C ALA A 435 15.75 -24.44 -22.03
N VAL A 436 15.59 -24.23 -23.35
CA VAL A 436 14.47 -23.49 -23.94
C VAL A 436 13.19 -24.28 -23.71
N ASP A 437 12.63 -24.19 -22.50
CA ASP A 437 11.29 -24.70 -22.25
C ASP A 437 10.28 -23.65 -22.73
N THR A 438 9.74 -23.89 -23.93
CA THR A 438 8.70 -23.06 -24.57
C THR A 438 7.30 -23.42 -24.06
N GLY A 439 7.17 -24.09 -22.91
CA GLY A 439 5.88 -24.40 -22.30
C GLY A 439 5.04 -23.13 -22.14
N ASP A 440 3.77 -23.20 -22.57
CA ASP A 440 2.81 -22.12 -22.37
C ASP A 440 2.63 -21.87 -20.87
N VAL A 441 3.05 -20.70 -20.38
CA VAL A 441 2.93 -20.32 -18.95
C VAL A 441 1.48 -20.43 -18.47
N GLN A 442 0.50 -20.28 -19.36
CA GLN A 442 -0.92 -20.41 -19.03
C GLN A 442 -1.36 -21.86 -18.76
N SER A 443 -0.53 -22.85 -19.11
CA SER A 443 -0.78 -24.27 -18.83
C SER A 443 -0.34 -24.72 -17.43
N ILE A 444 0.39 -23.86 -16.70
CA ILE A 444 0.86 -24.16 -15.34
C ILE A 444 -0.34 -24.11 -14.39
N GLU A 445 -0.57 -25.19 -13.63
CA GLU A 445 -1.61 -25.21 -12.61
C GLU A 445 -1.17 -24.41 -11.37
N PHE A 446 -2.04 -23.53 -10.87
CA PHE A 446 -1.79 -22.77 -9.66
C PHE A 446 -1.66 -23.68 -8.43
N CYS A 447 -0.47 -23.72 -7.84
CA CYS A 447 -0.11 -24.59 -6.73
C CYS A 447 0.75 -23.86 -5.69
N PRO A 448 0.14 -23.07 -4.77
CA PRO A 448 0.83 -22.47 -3.63
C PRO A 448 1.06 -23.44 -2.46
N TRP A 449 0.62 -24.69 -2.58
CA TRP A 449 0.51 -25.63 -1.46
C TRP A 449 1.84 -26.34 -1.19
N GLN A 450 2.34 -26.24 0.04
CA GLN A 450 3.48 -27.04 0.48
C GLN A 450 3.10 -28.51 0.72
N TYR A 451 1.86 -28.75 1.14
CA TYR A 451 1.35 -30.07 1.47
C TYR A 451 0.33 -30.47 0.39
N ALA A 452 0.81 -31.15 -0.66
CA ALA A 452 0.02 -31.49 -1.84
C ALA A 452 -1.10 -32.53 -1.59
N ASN A 453 -1.00 -33.34 -0.54
CA ASN A 453 -1.94 -34.43 -0.27
C ASN A 453 -3.07 -33.98 0.68
N LEU A 454 -4.17 -33.50 0.08
CA LEU A 454 -5.45 -33.33 0.79
C LEU A 454 -6.37 -34.57 0.68
N SER A 455 -5.85 -35.67 0.12
CA SER A 455 -6.56 -36.94 -0.02
C SER A 455 -5.73 -38.09 0.57
N GLU A 456 -6.10 -38.52 1.76
CA GLU A 456 -6.28 -39.94 2.10
C GLU A 456 -7.63 -40.10 2.79
#